data_AF-A0A2V5ZU40-F1
#
_entry.id   AF-A0A2V5ZU40-F1
#
_cell.length_a   1.000
_cell.length_b   1.000
_cell.length_c   1.000
_cell.angle_alpha   90.00
_cell.angle_beta   90.00
_cell.angle_gamma   90.00
#
_symmetry.space_group_name_H-M   'P 1'
#
loop_
_entity.id
_entity.type
_entity.pdbx_description
1 polymer ?
#
loop_
_entity_poly.entity_id
_entity_poly.type
_entity_poly.pdbx_seq_one_letter_code
_entity_poly.pdbx_strand_id
1 'polypeptide(L)' 'MSSSHLPHEQNASGEFQRQEDAFREWISNDGSTAYPAAAGRYHLYVSLACPWASRTVILRKLKG' A
#
# COMPACT_ATOMS: atom_id res chain seq x y z
N MET A 1 10.90 -28.89 1.53
CA MET A 1 10.81 -27.89 0.46
C MET A 1 9.54 -27.09 0.71
N SER A 2 9.67 -25.87 1.26
CA SER A 2 8.53 -25.06 1.68
C SER A 2 7.81 -24.51 0.46
N SER A 3 6.54 -24.86 0.26
CA SER A 3 5.69 -24.22 -0.74
C SER A 3 5.66 -22.71 -0.49
N SER A 4 6.03 -21.93 -1.52
CA SER A 4 5.88 -20.48 -1.51
C SER A 4 4.40 -20.13 -1.34
N HIS A 5 4.06 -19.37 -0.30
CA HIS A 5 2.68 -18.90 -0.05
C HIS A 5 2.25 -17.76 -0.99
N LEU A 6 3.06 -17.44 -2.01
CA LEU A 6 2.82 -16.32 -2.89
C LEU A 6 1.98 -16.78 -4.10
N PRO A 7 0.89 -16.06 -4.42
CA PRO A 7 0.13 -16.28 -5.64
C PRO A 7 1.00 -16.19 -6.90
N HIS A 8 0.62 -16.97 -7.93
CA HIS A 8 1.32 -16.98 -9.21
C HIS A 8 1.03 -15.68 -9.98
N GLU A 9 2.05 -14.82 -10.15
CA GLU A 9 1.93 -13.50 -10.81
C GLU A 9 2.22 -13.53 -12.32
N GLN A 10 2.12 -14.70 -12.93
CA GLN A 10 2.35 -14.90 -14.36
C GLN A 10 1.16 -15.66 -14.96
N ASN A 11 0.66 -15.25 -16.12
CA ASN A 11 -0.38 -16.03 -16.80
C ASN A 11 0.24 -17.09 -17.73
N ALA A 12 -0.61 -17.90 -18.38
CA ALA A 12 -0.15 -18.98 -19.26
C ALA A 12 0.66 -18.48 -20.49
N SER A 13 0.46 -17.24 -20.94
CA SER A 13 1.24 -16.60 -22.01
C SER A 13 2.54 -15.97 -21.51
N GLY A 14 2.78 -15.97 -20.20
CA GLY A 14 4.00 -15.44 -19.59
C GLY A 14 3.93 -13.97 -19.20
N GLU A 15 2.79 -13.31 -19.37
CA GLU A 15 2.58 -11.92 -18.98
C GLU A 15 2.52 -11.78 -17.46
N PHE A 16 3.06 -10.67 -16.96
CA PHE A 16 2.97 -10.31 -15.55
C PHE A 16 1.54 -9.88 -15.20
N GLN A 17 0.92 -10.57 -14.24
CA GLN A 17 -0.34 -10.21 -13.62
C GLN A 17 -0.11 -9.87 -12.15
N ARG A 18 -0.22 -8.58 -11.83
CA ARG A 18 -0.09 -8.09 -10.45
C ARG A 18 -1.24 -8.61 -9.61
N GLN A 19 -0.94 -9.01 -8.37
CA GLN A 19 -1.95 -9.31 -7.37
C GLN A 19 -2.85 -8.10 -7.05
N GLU A 20 -4.07 -8.38 -6.61
CA GLU A 20 -4.94 -7.34 -6.05
C GLU A 20 -4.41 -6.91 -4.68
N ASP A 21 -4.45 -5.60 -4.39
CA ASP A 21 -4.02 -5.16 -3.07
C ASP A 21 -5.08 -5.47 -2.01
N ALA A 22 -4.62 -6.02 -0.88
CA ALA A 22 -5.47 -6.52 0.19
C ALA A 22 -6.17 -5.42 1.02
N PHE A 23 -5.62 -4.21 1.05
CA PHE A 23 -6.13 -3.08 1.85
C PHE A 23 -6.47 -1.90 0.94
N ARG A 24 -7.67 -1.37 1.11
CA ARG A 24 -8.30 -0.40 0.19
C ARG A 24 -9.06 0.71 0.91
N GLU A 25 -9.04 0.70 2.23
CA GLU A 25 -9.76 1.64 3.06
C GLU A 25 -9.11 3.04 3.05
N TRP A 26 -9.93 4.05 3.29
CA TRP A 26 -9.52 5.45 3.24
C TRP A 26 -9.54 6.11 4.61
N ILE A 27 -8.55 6.97 4.86
CA ILE A 27 -8.57 7.94 5.96
C ILE A 27 -9.32 9.18 5.47
N SER A 28 -10.33 9.63 6.22
CA SER A 28 -11.11 10.82 5.87
C SER A 28 -11.38 11.72 7.08
N ASN A 29 -11.73 12.99 6.85
CA ASN A 29 -12.17 13.93 7.89
C ASN A 29 -13.68 14.21 7.86
N ASP A 30 -14.41 13.69 6.87
CA ASP A 30 -15.85 13.93 6.66
C ASP A 30 -16.76 12.89 7.35
N GLY A 31 -16.17 11.92 8.05
CA GLY A 31 -16.90 10.85 8.72
C GLY A 31 -17.41 9.73 7.80
N SER A 32 -17.06 9.73 6.51
CA SER A 32 -17.47 8.67 5.56
C SER A 32 -16.80 7.32 5.81
N THR A 33 -15.72 7.28 6.60
CA THR A 33 -14.96 6.05 6.88
C THR A 33 -14.75 5.85 8.38
N ALA A 34 -14.49 4.60 8.78
CA ALA A 34 -14.12 4.26 10.16
C ALA A 34 -12.73 4.79 10.59
N TYR A 35 -12.00 5.46 9.69
CA TYR A 35 -10.62 5.90 9.88
C TYR A 35 -10.54 7.44 9.84
N PRO A 36 -10.87 8.14 10.94
CA PRO A 36 -10.79 9.60 10.97
C PRO A 36 -9.34 10.08 10.90
N ALA A 37 -9.12 11.20 10.21
CA ALA A 37 -7.83 11.90 10.18
C ALA A 37 -7.53 12.53 11.55
N ALA A 38 -6.60 11.94 12.32
CA ALA A 38 -6.24 12.38 13.67
C ALA A 38 -4.72 12.34 13.89
N ALA A 39 -4.19 13.32 14.62
CA ALA A 39 -2.76 13.40 14.95
C ALA A 39 -2.30 12.20 15.80
N GLY A 40 -1.11 11.67 15.51
CA GLY A 40 -0.51 10.56 16.27
C GLY A 40 -1.19 9.19 16.11
N ARG A 41 -2.20 9.06 15.23
CA ARG A 41 -2.99 7.82 15.11
C ARG A 41 -2.43 6.79 14.12
N TYR A 42 -1.75 7.22 13.07
CA TYR A 42 -1.34 6.34 11.96
C TYR A 42 0.18 6.26 11.84
N HIS A 43 0.67 5.08 11.49
CA HIS A 43 2.07 4.81 11.20
C HIS A 43 2.26 4.48 9.72
N LEU A 44 3.39 4.93 9.16
CA LEU A 44 3.75 4.68 7.77
C LEU A 44 4.97 3.75 7.72
N TYR A 45 4.78 2.53 7.24
CA TYR A 45 5.86 1.56 7.00
C TYR A 45 6.34 1.67 5.56
N VAL A 46 7.66 1.84 5.35
CA VAL A 46 8.24 2.03 4.01
C VAL A 46 9.59 1.35 3.86
N SER A 47 9.89 0.96 2.62
CA SER A 47 11.27 0.72 2.17
C SER A 47 11.70 1.89 1.29
N LEU A 48 12.86 2.47 1.56
CA LEU A 48 13.41 3.59 0.79
C LEU A 48 13.85 3.20 -0.63
N ALA A 49 13.97 1.90 -0.90
CA ALA A 49 14.31 1.40 -2.23
C ALA A 49 13.07 1.21 -3.13
N CYS A 50 11.85 1.17 -2.57
CA CYS A 50 10.65 0.84 -3.32
C CYS A 50 10.03 2.08 -3.98
N PRO A 51 9.91 2.13 -5.32
CA PRO A 51 9.38 3.32 -6.00
C PRO A 51 7.92 3.61 -5.66
N TRP A 52 7.11 2.59 -5.35
CA TRP A 52 5.73 2.76 -4.91
C TRP A 52 5.65 3.43 -3.54
N ALA A 53 6.47 2.97 -2.59
CA ALA A 53 6.54 3.53 -1.25
C ALA A 53 7.16 4.96 -1.25
N SER A 54 8.13 5.22 -2.12
CA SER A 54 8.75 6.56 -2.24
C SER A 54 7.72 7.67 -2.51
N ARG A 55 6.61 7.37 -3.20
CA ARG A 55 5.53 8.33 -3.45
C ARG A 55 4.90 8.85 -2.15
N THR A 56 4.70 7.98 -1.15
CA THR A 56 4.10 8.38 0.13
C THR A 56 5.05 9.23 0.95
N VAL A 57 6.36 8.92 0.91
CA VAL A 57 7.41 9.70 1.57
C VAL A 57 7.51 11.11 0.98
N ILE A 58 7.52 11.22 -0.35
CA ILE A 58 7.56 12.52 -1.05
C ILE A 58 6.36 13.36 -0.64
N LEU A 59 5.14 12.81 -0.74
CA LEU A 59 3.93 13.57 -0.44
C LEU A 59 3.88 13.99 1.04
N ARG A 60 4.33 13.13 1.96
CA ARG A 60 4.45 13.47 3.37
C ARG A 60 5.41 14.65 3.59
N LYS A 61 6.56 14.67 2.92
CA LYS A 61 7.49 15.81 3.00
C LYS A 61 6.90 17.11 2.45
N LEU A 62 6.06 17.02 1.41
CA LEU A 62 5.41 18.19 0.81
C LEU A 62 4.25 18.73 1.65
N LYS A 63 3.50 17.86 2.33
CA LYS A 63 2.31 18.26 3.13
C LYS A 63 2.63 18.64 4.58
N GLY A 64 3.82 18.27 5.08
CA GLY A 64 4.20 18.44 6.50
C GLY A 64 3.71 17.30 7.39
#